data_AF-A0A931GK43-F1
#
_entry.id   AF-A0A931GK43-F1
#
_cell.length_a   1.000
_cell.length_b   1.000
_cell.length_c   1.000
_cell.angle_alpha   90.00
_cell.angle_beta   90.00
_cell.angle_gamma   90.00
#
_symmetry.space_group_name_H-M   'P 1'
#
loop_
_entity.id
_entity.type
_entity.pdbx_description
1 polymer ?
#
loop_
_entity_poly.entity_id
_entity_poly.type
_entity_poly.pdbx_seq_one_letter_code
_entity_poly.pdbx_strand_id
1 'polypeptide(L)'
;MTIHSGEEHTIWEGESQNVTAKATGGRFTLHYRLTTHYLYFETGGITGTKLEQVPLINVQDVDVAQSLVQKTRKVGNLMVHIVRPDGRHETAVFDSIPDPVRVRDLINQTVHQVRAAAHQRQVAEQQNLNVHRYEATGPVPAAPPAAGMPSAPPPQYTPAGTPPAAAGQQAYTADQVMEMLKKLGELRDAGVVTPEEFEAKKKDLLDRI
;
A
#
# COMPACT_ATOMS: atom_id res chain seq x y z
N MET A 1 15.91 1.72 17.58
CA MET A 1 14.93 2.16 18.60
C MET A 1 13.59 1.56 18.23
N THR A 2 13.39 0.29 18.58
CA THR A 2 12.18 -0.48 18.25
C THR A 2 11.14 -0.15 19.30
N ILE A 3 10.09 0.56 18.90
CA ILE A 3 9.00 0.97 19.79
C ILE A 3 8.17 -0.27 20.09
N HIS A 4 8.52 -0.99 21.17
CA HIS A 4 7.67 -2.02 21.77
C HIS A 4 6.59 -1.29 22.58
N SER A 5 5.40 -1.10 22.03
CA SER A 5 4.30 -0.44 22.75
C SER A 5 2.95 -1.04 22.36
N GLY A 6 2.74 -2.27 22.85
CA GLY A 6 1.56 -3.09 22.67
C GLY A 6 1.99 -4.55 22.53
N GLU A 7 1.38 -5.45 23.28
CA GLU A 7 1.60 -6.90 23.16
C GLU A 7 1.39 -7.30 21.68
N GLU A 8 2.45 -7.79 21.05
CA GLU A 8 2.37 -8.25 19.66
C GLU A 8 1.70 -9.62 19.66
N HIS A 9 0.52 -9.72 19.06
CA HIS A 9 -0.19 -10.98 18.92
C HIS A 9 -0.12 -11.46 17.48
N THR A 10 0.22 -12.73 17.29
CA THR A 10 0.11 -13.40 15.99
C THR A 10 -1.36 -13.62 15.65
N ILE A 11 -1.78 -13.07 14.51
CA ILE A 11 -3.15 -13.19 14.01
C ILE A 11 -3.22 -14.33 12.99
N TRP A 12 -2.17 -14.49 12.19
CA TRP A 12 -2.11 -15.52 11.16
C TRP A 12 -0.67 -15.88 10.79
N GLU A 13 -0.47 -17.15 10.45
CA GLU A 13 0.77 -17.69 9.91
C GLU A 13 0.44 -18.52 8.67
N GLY A 14 1.31 -18.48 7.68
CA GLY A 14 1.17 -19.29 6.48
C GLY A 14 2.49 -19.52 5.78
N GLU A 15 2.49 -20.52 4.92
CA GLU A 15 3.64 -20.90 4.11
C GLU A 15 3.27 -20.89 2.63
N SER A 16 4.23 -20.55 1.78
CA SER A 16 4.04 -20.59 0.33
C SER A 16 3.90 -22.04 -0.14
N GLN A 17 2.86 -22.32 -0.95
CA GLN A 17 2.64 -23.64 -1.54
C GLN A 17 3.22 -23.78 -2.96
N ASN A 18 4.30 -23.05 -3.28
CA ASN A 18 4.88 -23.09 -4.61
C ASN A 18 5.37 -24.49 -5.02
N VAL A 19 5.19 -24.84 -6.29
CA VAL A 19 5.56 -26.15 -6.85
C VAL A 19 7.08 -26.37 -6.80
N THR A 20 7.88 -25.30 -6.91
CA THR A 20 9.35 -25.32 -6.77
C THR A 20 9.78 -25.68 -5.35
N ALA A 21 9.08 -25.22 -4.32
CA ALA A 21 9.35 -25.61 -2.94
C ALA A 21 9.11 -27.12 -2.74
N LYS A 22 8.08 -27.70 -3.36
CA LYS A 22 7.85 -29.15 -3.33
C LYS A 22 8.89 -29.95 -4.11
N ALA A 23 9.31 -29.49 -5.29
CA ALA A 23 10.33 -30.18 -6.11
C ALA A 23 11.73 -30.14 -5.48
N THR A 24 12.02 -29.13 -4.66
CA THR A 24 13.29 -28.97 -3.94
C THR A 24 13.27 -29.54 -2.51
N GLY A 25 12.18 -30.21 -2.10
CA GLY A 25 12.04 -30.82 -0.77
C GLY A 25 11.94 -29.81 0.38
N GLY A 26 11.31 -28.64 0.14
CA GLY A 26 11.13 -27.57 1.13
C GLY A 26 12.32 -26.63 1.28
N ARG A 27 13.33 -26.73 0.40
CA ARG A 27 14.56 -25.91 0.48
C ARG A 27 14.38 -24.42 0.12
N PHE A 28 13.19 -24.03 -0.34
CA PHE A 28 12.84 -22.64 -0.70
C PHE A 28 11.41 -22.31 -0.28
N THR A 29 11.05 -22.63 0.97
CA THR A 29 9.75 -22.28 1.54
C THR A 29 9.78 -20.86 2.09
N LEU A 30 8.81 -20.06 1.67
CA LEU A 30 8.55 -18.74 2.24
C LEU A 30 7.55 -18.89 3.38
N HIS A 31 7.91 -18.40 4.57
CA HIS A 31 7.03 -18.30 5.71
C HIS A 31 6.56 -16.86 5.85
N TYR A 32 5.27 -16.70 6.12
CA TYR A 32 4.64 -15.41 6.30
C TYR A 32 3.94 -15.39 7.64
N ARG A 33 4.05 -14.27 8.34
CA ARG A 33 3.37 -14.06 9.62
C ARG A 33 2.76 -12.68 9.68
N LEU A 34 1.48 -12.63 10.01
CA LEU A 34 0.73 -11.41 10.28
C LEU A 34 0.53 -11.28 11.78
N THR A 35 0.94 -10.14 12.31
CA THR A 35 0.71 -9.77 13.70
C THR A 35 -0.15 -8.52 13.80
N THR A 36 -0.47 -8.09 15.02
CA THR A 36 -1.22 -6.86 15.26
C THR A 36 -0.56 -5.62 14.67
N HIS A 37 0.75 -5.61 14.43
CA HIS A 37 1.47 -4.41 13.98
C HIS A 37 2.36 -4.62 12.75
N TYR A 38 2.71 -5.86 12.41
CA TYR A 38 3.70 -6.15 11.39
C TYR A 38 3.29 -7.32 10.48
N LEU A 39 3.78 -7.24 9.24
CA LEU A 39 3.91 -8.37 8.34
C LEU A 39 5.36 -8.83 8.34
N TYR A 40 5.57 -10.12 8.48
CA TYR A 40 6.87 -10.77 8.39
C TYR A 40 6.93 -11.63 7.14
N PHE A 41 8.06 -11.53 6.44
CA PHE A 41 8.42 -12.36 5.30
C PHE A 41 9.73 -13.04 5.65
N GLU A 42 9.67 -14.36 5.82
CA GLU A 42 10.84 -15.16 6.16
C GLU A 42 11.15 -16.10 5.00
N THR A 43 12.34 -15.98 4.43
CA THR A 43 12.82 -16.88 3.39
C THR A 43 13.78 -17.88 3.99
N GLY A 44 13.42 -19.17 3.99
CA GLY A 44 14.30 -20.26 4.40
C GLY A 44 15.06 -20.83 3.20
N GLY A 45 16.40 -20.89 3.29
CA GLY A 45 17.24 -21.44 2.23
C GLY A 45 18.61 -21.91 2.71
N ILE A 46 19.31 -22.65 1.84
CA ILE A 46 20.66 -23.20 2.10
C ILE A 46 21.75 -22.12 2.27
N THR A 47 21.51 -20.91 1.78
CA THR A 47 22.48 -19.78 1.81
C THR A 47 22.21 -18.82 2.98
N GLY A 48 21.14 -19.03 3.75
CA GLY A 48 20.79 -18.22 4.91
C GLY A 48 19.30 -17.91 5.01
N THR A 49 18.87 -17.37 6.15
CA THR A 49 17.51 -16.90 6.38
C THR A 49 17.45 -15.40 6.15
N LYS A 50 16.57 -14.93 5.27
CA LYS A 50 16.25 -13.50 5.14
C LYS A 50 14.95 -13.24 5.89
N LEU A 51 15.00 -12.38 6.90
CA LEU A 51 13.83 -11.89 7.63
C LEU A 51 13.56 -10.45 7.23
N GLU A 52 12.38 -10.19 6.67
CA GLU A 52 11.93 -8.85 6.34
C GLU A 52 10.65 -8.53 7.13
N GLN A 53 10.61 -7.33 7.71
CA GLN A 53 9.52 -6.86 8.56
C GLN A 53 8.94 -5.58 7.98
N VAL A 54 7.62 -5.57 7.77
CA VAL A 54 6.86 -4.44 7.21
C VAL A 54 5.81 -3.98 8.22
N PRO A 55 5.85 -2.71 8.68
CA PRO A 55 4.80 -2.16 9.55
C PRO A 55 3.45 -2.10 8.83
N LEU A 56 2.38 -2.57 9.46
CA LEU A 56 1.03 -2.53 8.90
C LEU A 56 0.53 -1.09 8.64
N ILE A 57 1.02 -0.13 9.42
CA ILE A 57 0.71 1.29 9.20
C ILE A 57 1.17 1.79 7.82
N ASN A 58 2.21 1.17 7.25
CA ASN A 58 2.77 1.51 5.94
C ASN A 58 2.10 0.73 4.78
N VAL A 59 1.29 -0.27 5.08
CA VAL A 59 0.55 -1.01 4.05
C VAL A 59 -0.62 -0.16 3.58
N GLN A 60 -0.68 0.14 2.28
CA GLN A 60 -1.69 0.98 1.66
C GLN A 60 -2.86 0.17 1.12
N ASP A 61 -2.58 -0.92 0.39
CA ASP A 61 -3.59 -1.78 -0.20
C ASP A 61 -3.06 -3.21 -0.39
N VAL A 62 -3.98 -4.17 -0.53
CA VAL A 62 -3.67 -5.57 -0.77
C VAL A 62 -4.56 -6.12 -1.89
N ASP A 63 -3.93 -6.46 -3.00
CA ASP A 63 -4.58 -7.06 -4.16
C ASP A 63 -4.37 -8.57 -4.22
N VAL A 64 -5.36 -9.27 -4.79
CA VAL A 64 -5.29 -10.72 -5.03
C VAL A 64 -5.08 -10.98 -6.52
N ALA A 65 -4.00 -11.67 -6.86
CA ALA A 65 -3.73 -12.15 -8.21
C ALA A 65 -3.78 -13.69 -8.24
N GLN A 66 -4.61 -14.26 -9.12
CA GLN A 66 -4.81 -15.72 -9.23
C GLN A 66 -4.96 -16.16 -10.69
N SER A 67 -4.10 -17.09 -11.12
CA SER A 67 -4.29 -17.78 -12.40
C SER A 67 -5.41 -18.82 -12.35
N LEU A 68 -5.90 -19.25 -13.52
CA LEU A 68 -6.95 -20.30 -13.61
C LEU A 68 -6.54 -21.61 -12.88
N VAL A 69 -5.27 -22.00 -12.98
CA VAL A 69 -4.74 -23.21 -12.33
C VAL A 69 -4.56 -23.03 -10.82
N GLN A 70 -4.31 -21.81 -10.36
CA GLN A 70 -4.22 -21.49 -8.92
C GLN A 70 -5.61 -21.48 -8.25
N LYS A 71 -6.64 -21.01 -8.96
CA LYS A 71 -8.04 -21.03 -8.48
C LYS A 71 -8.53 -22.44 -8.16
N THR A 72 -8.21 -23.43 -9.01
CA THR A 72 -8.60 -24.83 -8.76
C THR A 72 -7.88 -25.43 -7.55
N ARG A 73 -6.68 -24.94 -7.23
CA ARG A 73 -5.90 -25.33 -6.04
C ARG A 73 -6.21 -24.49 -4.80
N LYS A 74 -7.12 -23.51 -4.90
CA LYS A 74 -7.45 -22.54 -3.84
C LYS A 74 -6.24 -21.78 -3.30
N VAL A 75 -5.23 -21.56 -4.13
CA VAL A 75 -4.06 -20.75 -3.81
C VAL A 75 -4.02 -19.48 -4.66
N GLY A 76 -3.26 -18.47 -4.28
CA GLY A 76 -3.05 -17.28 -5.09
C GLY A 76 -1.98 -16.37 -4.54
N ASN A 77 -1.65 -15.34 -5.30
CA ASN A 77 -0.64 -14.38 -4.89
C ASN A 77 -1.31 -13.14 -4.28
N LEU A 78 -0.71 -12.59 -3.25
CA LEU A 78 -1.12 -11.29 -2.69
C LEU A 78 -0.08 -10.24 -3.02
N MET A 79 -0.52 -9.12 -3.57
CA MET A 79 0.32 -7.97 -3.86
C MET A 79 0.04 -6.92 -2.79
N VAL A 80 0.98 -6.73 -1.87
CA VAL A 80 0.86 -5.79 -0.76
C VAL A 80 1.59 -4.51 -1.14
N HIS A 81 0.83 -3.45 -1.37
CA HIS A 81 1.33 -2.14 -1.69
C HIS A 81 1.74 -1.42 -0.41
N ILE A 82 3.00 -0.99 -0.34
CA ILE A 82 3.62 -0.39 0.84
C ILE A 82 4.08 1.01 0.48
N VAL A 83 3.78 1.98 1.34
CA VAL A 83 4.32 3.34 1.26
C VAL A 83 5.27 3.54 2.42
N ARG A 84 6.55 3.73 2.12
CA ARG A 84 7.59 3.99 3.11
C ARG A 84 7.51 5.44 3.61
N PRO A 85 8.05 5.76 4.79
CA PRO A 85 8.02 7.13 5.33
C PRO A 85 8.69 8.19 4.45
N ASP A 86 9.59 7.77 3.56
CA ASP A 86 10.25 8.62 2.55
C ASP A 86 9.38 8.85 1.30
N GLY A 87 8.15 8.33 1.26
CA GLY A 87 7.22 8.42 0.14
C GLY A 87 7.44 7.37 -0.95
N ARG A 88 8.39 6.45 -0.79
CA ARG A 88 8.61 5.38 -1.78
C ARG A 88 7.48 4.36 -1.75
N HIS A 89 7.02 3.99 -2.95
CA HIS A 89 6.07 2.91 -3.15
C HIS A 89 6.83 1.61 -3.42
N GLU A 90 6.45 0.56 -2.72
CA GLU A 90 6.99 -0.79 -2.83
C GLU A 90 5.83 -1.77 -2.93
N THR A 91 6.05 -2.91 -3.60
CA THR A 91 5.05 -3.98 -3.65
C THR A 91 5.69 -5.28 -3.19
N ALA A 92 5.28 -5.75 -2.02
CA ALA A 92 5.68 -7.06 -1.50
C ALA A 92 4.72 -8.13 -2.04
N VAL A 93 5.26 -9.28 -2.44
CA VAL A 93 4.46 -10.36 -3.02
C VAL A 93 4.43 -11.54 -2.05
N PHE A 94 3.24 -11.97 -1.68
CA PHE A 94 3.02 -13.25 -1.03
C PHE A 94 2.75 -14.28 -2.13
N ASP A 95 3.63 -15.25 -2.28
CA ASP A 95 3.52 -16.26 -3.32
C ASP A 95 2.71 -17.47 -2.87
N SER A 96 1.76 -17.91 -3.70
CA SER A 96 1.03 -19.19 -3.57
C SER A 96 0.41 -19.39 -2.19
N ILE A 97 -0.33 -18.40 -1.72
CA ILE A 97 -1.02 -18.39 -0.43
C ILE A 97 -2.34 -19.16 -0.50
N PRO A 98 -2.62 -20.06 0.45
CA PRO A 98 -3.91 -20.72 0.55
C PRO A 98 -5.00 -19.74 0.97
N ASP A 99 -6.17 -19.84 0.33
CA ASP A 99 -7.32 -18.97 0.59
C ASP A 99 -6.96 -17.46 0.59
N PRO A 100 -6.42 -16.95 -0.53
CA PRO A 100 -5.83 -15.61 -0.57
C PRO A 100 -6.86 -14.50 -0.34
N VAL A 101 -8.13 -14.72 -0.69
CA VAL A 101 -9.20 -13.74 -0.43
C VAL A 101 -9.38 -13.54 1.06
N ARG A 102 -9.43 -14.63 1.84
CA ARG A 102 -9.53 -14.55 3.30
C ARG A 102 -8.31 -13.88 3.91
N VAL A 103 -7.11 -14.20 3.44
CA VAL A 103 -5.87 -13.61 3.94
C VAL A 103 -5.81 -12.10 3.61
N ARG A 104 -6.19 -11.70 2.40
CA ARG A 104 -6.37 -10.28 2.03
C ARG A 104 -7.30 -9.56 3.00
N ASP A 105 -8.49 -10.11 3.22
CA ASP A 105 -9.51 -9.50 4.08
C ASP A 105 -9.01 -9.36 5.52
N LEU A 106 -8.29 -10.37 6.01
CA LEU A 106 -7.66 -10.34 7.32
C LEU A 106 -6.60 -9.24 7.42
N ILE A 107 -5.69 -9.14 6.45
CA ILE A 107 -4.67 -8.09 6.43
C ILE A 107 -5.32 -6.70 6.38
N ASN A 108 -6.29 -6.49 5.48
CA ASN A 108 -6.99 -5.21 5.37
C ASN A 108 -7.71 -4.84 6.66
N GLN A 109 -8.39 -5.79 7.30
CA GLN A 109 -9.04 -5.58 8.59
C GLN A 109 -8.02 -5.17 9.67
N THR A 110 -6.89 -5.86 9.78
CA THR A 110 -5.86 -5.51 10.76
C THR A 110 -5.24 -4.14 10.47
N VAL A 111 -4.96 -3.81 9.21
CA VAL A 111 -4.46 -2.48 8.80
C VAL A 111 -5.42 -1.38 9.21
N HIS A 112 -6.72 -1.55 8.98
CA HIS A 112 -7.74 -0.59 9.40
C HIS A 112 -7.77 -0.41 10.93
N GLN A 113 -7.64 -1.49 11.70
CA GLN A 113 -7.59 -1.43 13.16
C GLN A 113 -6.35 -0.66 13.66
N VAL A 114 -5.17 -0.94 13.09
CA VAL A 114 -3.91 -0.26 13.44
C VAL A 114 -4.00 1.24 13.14
N ARG A 115 -4.52 1.60 11.97
CA ARG A 115 -4.70 3.01 11.58
C ARG A 115 -5.70 3.72 12.50
N ALA A 116 -6.82 3.08 12.82
CA ALA A 116 -7.82 3.64 13.73
C ALA A 116 -7.23 3.88 15.13
N ALA A 117 -6.48 2.92 15.67
CA ALA A 117 -5.81 3.04 16.96
C ALA A 117 -4.75 4.14 16.97
N ALA A 118 -3.95 4.25 15.90
CA ALA A 118 -2.95 5.30 15.76
C ALA A 118 -3.61 6.70 15.66
N HIS A 119 -4.69 6.81 14.90
CA HIS A 119 -5.44 8.06 14.78
C HIS A 119 -6.05 8.48 16.12
N GLN A 120 -6.66 7.55 16.86
CA GLN A 120 -7.24 7.81 18.17
C GLN A 120 -6.19 8.32 19.17
N ARG A 121 -4.97 7.74 19.16
CA ARG A 121 -3.86 8.22 20.00
C ARG A 121 -3.48 9.67 19.67
N GLN A 122 -3.34 10.00 18.39
CA GLN A 122 -3.02 11.37 17.96
C GLN A 122 -4.10 12.37 18.37
N VAL A 123 -5.38 12.01 18.24
CA VAL A 123 -6.49 12.88 18.66
C VAL A 123 -6.47 13.10 20.17
N ALA A 124 -6.24 12.07 20.97
CA ALA A 124 -6.15 12.19 22.43
C ALA A 124 -4.97 13.09 22.86
N GLU A 125 -3.82 12.97 22.21
CA GLU A 125 -2.66 13.85 22.44
C GLU A 125 -2.96 15.30 22.10
N GLN A 126 -3.61 15.56 20.96
CA GLN A 126 -4.01 16.91 20.56
C GLN A 126 -5.03 17.51 21.53
N GLN A 127 -5.99 16.72 22.00
CA GLN A 127 -6.94 17.14 23.03
C GLN A 127 -6.21 17.49 24.33
N ASN A 128 -5.24 16.67 24.75
CA ASN A 128 -4.41 16.96 25.92
C ASN A 128 -3.61 18.25 25.77
N LEU A 129 -3.11 18.59 24.59
CA LEU A 129 -2.42 19.86 24.37
C LEU A 129 -3.39 21.05 24.39
N ASN A 130 -4.60 20.88 23.86
CA ASN A 130 -5.61 21.94 23.79
C ASN A 130 -6.21 22.25 25.18
N VAL A 131 -6.70 21.22 25.87
CA VAL A 131 -6.21 20.83 27.20
C VAL A 131 -5.52 21.89 28.08
N HIS A 132 -4.21 21.72 28.18
CA HIS A 132 -3.34 22.55 29.00
C HIS A 132 -3.28 24.01 28.54
N ARG A 133 -3.62 24.31 27.28
CA ARG A 133 -3.67 25.70 26.78
C ARG A 133 -4.79 26.51 27.45
N TYR A 134 -5.94 25.92 27.77
CA TYR A 134 -7.01 26.70 28.43
C TYR A 134 -6.74 26.95 29.91
N GLU A 135 -6.07 26.04 30.63
CA GLU A 135 -5.77 26.23 32.07
C GLU A 135 -4.62 27.23 32.31
N ALA A 136 -3.73 27.41 31.34
CA ALA A 136 -2.64 28.39 31.42
C ALA A 136 -3.07 29.84 31.11
N THR A 137 -4.27 30.05 30.57
CA THR A 137 -4.91 31.37 30.48
C THR A 137 -5.87 31.55 31.64
N GLY A 138 -5.41 32.22 32.70
CA GLY A 138 -6.28 32.77 33.74
C GLY A 138 -7.37 33.69 33.14
N PRO A 139 -8.34 34.16 33.95
CA PRO A 139 -9.50 34.91 33.46
C PRO A 139 -9.07 36.02 32.51
N VAL A 140 -9.49 35.88 31.26
CA VAL A 140 -9.28 36.88 30.21
C VAL A 140 -9.83 38.21 30.74
N PRO A 141 -9.02 39.27 30.90
CA PRO A 141 -9.59 40.59 31.15
C PRO A 141 -10.52 40.91 29.99
N ALA A 142 -11.76 41.28 30.30
CA ALA A 142 -12.76 41.70 29.32
C ALA A 142 -12.12 42.76 28.41
N ALA A 143 -12.02 42.44 27.12
CA ALA A 143 -11.53 43.37 26.12
C ALA A 143 -12.41 44.64 26.15
N PRO A 144 -11.82 45.84 26.16
CA PRO A 144 -12.59 47.07 26.08
C PRO A 144 -13.36 47.14 24.75
N PRO A 145 -14.55 47.77 24.72
CA PRO A 145 -15.29 47.94 23.47
C PRO A 145 -14.48 48.79 22.50
N ALA A 146 -14.09 48.20 21.37
CA ALA A 146 -13.40 48.88 20.29
C ALA A 146 -14.35 49.89 19.63
N ALA A 147 -14.26 51.14 20.06
CA ALA A 147 -14.83 52.28 19.37
C ALA A 147 -13.99 52.59 18.12
N GLY A 148 -14.62 52.48 16.95
CA GLY A 148 -14.29 53.23 15.74
C GLY A 148 -12.94 52.96 15.09
N MET A 149 -12.88 51.98 14.17
CA MET A 149 -11.98 52.00 13.02
C MET A 149 -12.67 51.43 11.77
N PRO A 150 -12.31 51.94 10.57
CA PRO A 150 -13.18 51.95 9.39
C PRO A 150 -13.34 50.60 8.71
N SER A 151 -14.51 50.42 8.11
CA SER A 151 -14.88 49.29 7.25
C SER A 151 -13.86 49.13 6.12
N ALA A 152 -13.10 48.04 6.14
CA ALA A 152 -12.32 47.62 4.98
C ALA A 152 -13.26 47.30 3.81
N PRO A 153 -12.96 47.73 2.58
CA PRO A 153 -13.81 47.44 1.43
C PRO A 153 -13.85 45.93 1.14
N PRO A 154 -14.98 45.40 0.65
CA PRO A 154 -15.12 43.99 0.33
C PRO A 154 -14.14 43.60 -0.80
N PRO A 155 -13.55 42.39 -0.75
CA PRO A 155 -12.76 41.88 -1.86
C PRO A 155 -13.64 41.74 -3.09
N GLN A 156 -13.23 42.39 -4.18
CA GLN A 156 -13.83 42.19 -5.50
C GLN A 156 -13.52 40.77 -5.97
N TYR A 157 -14.55 39.93 -6.05
CA TYR A 157 -14.47 38.66 -6.77
C TYR A 157 -14.35 38.95 -8.26
N THR A 158 -13.20 38.65 -8.85
CA THR A 158 -13.08 38.54 -10.30
C THR A 158 -13.81 37.27 -10.77
N PRO A 159 -14.66 37.35 -11.80
CA PRO A 159 -15.29 36.16 -12.36
C PRO A 159 -14.34 35.39 -13.28
N ALA A 160 -14.50 34.06 -13.22
CA ALA A 160 -14.22 33.09 -14.28
C ALA A 160 -12.77 32.96 -14.78
N GLY A 161 -11.96 32.23 -14.00
CA GLY A 161 -10.91 31.39 -14.58
C GLY A 161 -11.56 30.16 -15.24
N THR A 162 -11.47 30.12 -16.56
CA THR A 162 -11.87 29.02 -17.46
C THR A 162 -11.39 27.67 -16.93
N PRO A 163 -12.21 26.60 -16.96
CA PRO A 163 -11.71 25.26 -16.69
C PRO A 163 -10.69 24.88 -17.78
N PRO A 164 -9.47 24.40 -17.44
CA PRO A 164 -8.67 23.66 -18.40
C PRO A 164 -9.33 22.30 -18.60
N ALA A 165 -10.26 22.25 -19.55
CA ALA A 165 -10.52 21.02 -20.29
C ALA A 165 -9.25 20.67 -21.06
N ALA A 166 -8.47 19.73 -20.54
CA ALA A 166 -7.59 18.86 -21.32
C ALA A 166 -7.17 17.69 -20.43
N ALA A 167 -8.03 16.67 -20.36
CA ALA A 167 -7.54 15.33 -20.17
C ALA A 167 -6.63 15.03 -21.38
N GLY A 168 -5.33 15.30 -21.22
CA GLY A 168 -4.33 14.81 -22.14
C GLY A 168 -4.40 13.29 -22.09
N GLN A 169 -5.01 12.67 -23.10
CA GLN A 169 -4.73 11.29 -23.41
C GLN A 169 -3.22 11.20 -23.62
N GLN A 170 -2.54 10.57 -22.67
CA GLN A 170 -1.10 10.34 -22.75
C GLN A 170 -0.85 9.51 -24.01
N ALA A 171 -0.34 10.15 -25.05
CA ALA A 171 0.24 9.46 -26.19
C ALA A 171 1.52 8.81 -25.67
N TYR A 172 1.52 7.48 -25.59
CA TYR A 172 2.73 6.71 -25.30
C TYR A 172 3.74 7.02 -26.40
N THR A 173 4.94 7.47 -26.03
CA THR A 173 6.00 7.74 -27.01
C THR A 173 6.58 6.42 -27.52
N ALA A 174 7.15 6.40 -28.73
CA ALA A 174 7.73 5.20 -29.32
C ALA A 174 8.74 4.50 -28.38
N ASP A 175 9.53 5.26 -27.63
CA ASP A 175 10.45 4.73 -26.61
C ASP A 175 9.72 4.03 -25.46
N GLN A 176 8.62 4.59 -24.95
CA GLN A 176 7.80 3.98 -23.89
C GLN A 176 7.12 2.70 -24.37
N VAL A 177 6.69 2.67 -25.63
CA VAL A 177 6.11 1.48 -26.26
C VAL A 177 7.16 0.37 -26.38
N MET A 178 8.39 0.70 -26.78
CA MET A 178 9.50 -0.25 -26.82
C MET A 178 9.87 -0.79 -25.42
N GLU A 179 9.85 0.05 -24.38
CA GLU A 179 10.05 -0.39 -22.99
C GLU A 179 8.93 -1.34 -22.51
N MET A 180 7.67 -1.05 -22.86
CA MET A 180 6.55 -1.94 -22.56
C MET A 180 6.65 -3.27 -23.30
N LEU A 181 7.11 -3.29 -24.55
CA LEU A 181 7.36 -4.53 -25.31
C LEU A 181 8.46 -5.39 -24.64
N LYS A 182 9.52 -4.77 -24.13
CA LYS A 182 10.57 -5.47 -23.38
C LYS A 182 10.02 -6.09 -22.09
N LYS A 183 9.24 -5.33 -21.33
CA LYS A 183 8.58 -5.81 -20.09
C LYS A 183 7.58 -6.93 -20.38
N LEU A 184 6.85 -6.87 -21.51
CA LEU A 184 5.97 -7.95 -21.95
C LEU A 184 6.73 -9.24 -22.27
N GLY A 185 7.94 -9.12 -22.83
CA GLY A 185 8.84 -10.25 -23.10
C GLY A 185 9.32 -10.92 -21.83
N GLU A 186 9.70 -10.14 -20.81
CA GLU A 186 10.08 -10.65 -19.48
C GLU A 186 8.91 -11.35 -18.78
N LEU A 187 7.69 -10.80 -18.88
CA LEU A 187 6.49 -11.42 -18.32
C LEU A 187 6.08 -12.72 -19.04
N ARG A 188 6.34 -12.82 -20.34
CA ARG A 188 6.16 -14.06 -21.10
C ARG A 188 7.18 -15.12 -20.68
N ASP A 189 8.45 -14.74 -20.54
CA ASP A 189 9.54 -15.63 -20.13
C ASP A 189 9.34 -16.12 -18.69
N ALA A 190 8.84 -15.25 -17.81
CA ALA A 190 8.42 -15.59 -16.46
C ALA A 190 7.14 -16.45 -16.39
N GLY A 191 6.50 -16.76 -17.54
CA GLY A 191 5.28 -17.57 -17.61
C GLY A 191 4.03 -16.89 -17.03
N VAL A 192 4.08 -15.57 -16.82
CA VAL A 192 2.98 -14.76 -16.29
C VAL A 192 1.98 -14.40 -17.39
N VAL A 193 2.44 -14.36 -18.65
CA VAL A 193 1.63 -14.03 -19.83
C VAL A 193 1.68 -15.18 -20.82
N THR A 194 0.52 -15.57 -21.35
CA THR A 194 0.42 -16.64 -22.35
C THR A 194 0.94 -16.19 -23.73
N PRO A 195 1.35 -17.11 -24.62
CA PRO A 195 1.83 -16.76 -25.95
C PRO A 195 0.80 -15.97 -26.78
N GLU A 196 -0.48 -16.29 -26.63
CA GLU A 196 -1.59 -15.65 -27.35
C GLU A 196 -1.84 -14.22 -26.85
N GLU A 197 -1.79 -14.00 -25.54
CA GLU A 197 -1.93 -12.66 -24.94
C GLU A 197 -0.73 -11.76 -25.23
N PHE A 198 0.47 -12.34 -25.31
CA PHE A 198 1.68 -11.63 -25.68
C PHE A 198 1.60 -11.09 -27.11
N GLU A 199 1.21 -11.92 -28.07
CA GLU A 199 1.10 -11.51 -29.48
C GLU A 199 -0.01 -10.46 -29.69
N ALA A 200 -1.16 -10.62 -29.01
CA ALA A 200 -2.25 -9.64 -29.07
C ALA A 200 -1.81 -8.26 -28.55
N LYS A 201 -1.14 -8.20 -27.39
CA LYS A 201 -0.68 -6.93 -26.80
C LYS A 201 0.51 -6.33 -27.54
N LYS A 202 1.41 -7.15 -28.06
CA LYS A 202 2.53 -6.68 -28.90
C LYS A 202 2.01 -6.00 -30.16
N LYS A 203 1.00 -6.57 -30.81
CA LYS A 203 0.39 -5.99 -32.01
C LYS A 203 -0.33 -4.67 -31.72
N ASP A 204 -1.12 -4.61 -30.64
CA ASP A 204 -1.79 -3.38 -30.17
C ASP A 204 -0.78 -2.25 -29.88
N LEU A 205 0.34 -2.59 -29.25
CA LEU A 205 1.40 -1.63 -28.94
C LEU A 205 2.13 -1.14 -30.19
N LEU A 206 2.40 -2.02 -31.16
CA LEU A 206 3.02 -1.65 -32.43
C LEU A 206 2.12 -0.79 -33.32
N ASP A 207 0.81 -0.99 -33.28
CA ASP A 207 -0.17 -0.17 -34.03
C ASP A 207 -0.28 1.28 -33.52
N ARG A 208 0.22 1.52 -32.30
CA ARG A 208 0.17 2.80 -31.61
C ARG A 208 1.38 3.71 -31.84
N ILE A 209 2.34 3.27 -32.65
CA ILE A 209 3.52 4.03 -33.08
C ILE A 209 3.31 4.49 -34.53
#